data_AF-A0A0C2D5L2-F1
#
_entry.id   AF-A0A0C2D5L2-F1
#
_cell.length_a   1.000
_cell.length_b   1.000
_cell.length_c   1.000
_cell.angle_alpha   90.00
_cell.angle_beta   90.00
_cell.angle_gamma   90.00
#
_symmetry.space_group_name_H-M   'P 1'
#
loop_
_entity.id
_entity.type
_entity.pdbx_description
1 polymer ?
#
loop_
_entity_poly.entity_id
_entity_poly.type
_entity_poly.pdbx_seq_one_letter_code
_entity_poly.pdbx_strand_id
1 'polypeptide(L)'
;MAVPSEFIPGASEILWEIESTHLDEAQFAFEMWEDALDSPDFTLGDLAAGPEQRLLAHVDALAIGGPAVAQQLLVPATRDPNGSTERVAVAVLSCQDLAPTLEALGIAEAQDQVLGLVRGLELRDNDDLDAALVRVLRSDPGRARAGLLKLLARRRVAVQPWGELGNLGNSEDEQTALAVARLARFSPDPRALSIIGALAQHEDASVRDAALQTALLRGVTGAWESSVYWAFTDHESAARRQALVRVACLGDDAARARVVALVEDPTHRADALWAAGFTGSLAAVHQCMPLLEDDEWGPLAAEVVCAIAGLPTDDEQFWRDPAPTDDPEIGLPPLQAENLDMDLTLSPEALLPVPDPQAIADWWRGRETQFDPSLRYLGGRVLDAAVLEQALHHAPLRRRHALAFELEARSNSTLHVATRALACVQHQQLARLAQHPDFAGLDFQRGRPAR
;
A
#
# COMPACT_ATOMS: atom_id res chain seq x y z
N MET A 1 41.96 11.27 -53.68
CA MET A 1 42.27 10.79 -52.32
C MET A 1 42.00 11.91 -51.34
N ALA A 2 40.83 11.85 -50.71
CA ALA A 2 40.40 12.48 -49.46
C ALA A 2 38.88 12.28 -49.47
N VAL A 3 38.42 11.22 -48.81
CA VAL A 3 36.99 11.01 -48.55
C VAL A 3 36.62 12.01 -47.47
N PRO A 4 35.67 12.94 -47.70
CA PRO A 4 35.19 13.82 -46.64
C PRO A 4 34.48 12.97 -45.60
N SER A 5 34.86 13.18 -44.35
CA SER A 5 34.23 12.64 -43.15
C SER A 5 32.72 12.62 -43.31
N GLU A 6 32.17 11.41 -43.23
CA GLU A 6 30.75 11.14 -43.16
C GLU A 6 30.11 12.01 -42.07
N PHE A 7 29.04 12.70 -42.45
CA PHE A 7 28.02 13.16 -41.53
C PHE A 7 27.64 12.00 -40.61
N ILE A 8 27.86 12.15 -39.30
CA ILE A 8 27.20 11.32 -38.29
C ILE A 8 25.81 11.94 -38.11
N PRO A 9 24.71 11.29 -38.55
CA PRO A 9 23.37 11.75 -38.22
C PRO A 9 23.04 11.20 -36.82
N GLY A 10 22.77 12.06 -35.83
CA GLY A 10 22.17 11.58 -34.58
C GLY A 10 22.44 12.31 -33.26
N ALA A 11 22.99 13.53 -33.25
CA ALA A 11 22.85 14.40 -32.08
C ALA A 11 21.80 15.46 -32.43
N SER A 12 20.53 15.10 -32.30
CA SER A 12 19.48 16.11 -32.20
C SER A 12 19.87 17.02 -31.04
N GLU A 13 19.90 18.33 -31.26
CA GLU A 13 20.19 19.32 -30.24
C GLU A 13 19.24 19.09 -29.06
N ILE A 14 19.77 18.61 -27.92
CA ILE A 14 18.95 18.35 -26.73
C ILE A 14 18.43 19.69 -26.24
N LEU A 15 17.11 19.81 -26.14
CA LEU A 15 16.44 21.00 -25.65
C LEU A 15 16.37 20.92 -24.12
N TRP A 16 17.44 21.35 -23.44
CA TRP A 16 17.60 21.22 -21.99
C TRP A 16 16.48 21.81 -21.16
N GLU A 17 15.86 22.90 -21.62
CA GLU A 17 14.67 23.47 -20.97
C GLU A 17 13.52 22.46 -20.95
N ILE A 18 13.29 21.74 -22.05
CA ILE A 18 12.23 20.73 -22.17
C ILE A 18 12.53 19.53 -21.26
N GLU A 19 13.76 19.03 -21.25
CA GLU A 19 14.17 17.93 -20.36
C GLU A 19 14.00 18.31 -18.88
N SER A 20 14.34 19.55 -18.53
CA SER A 20 14.16 20.05 -17.15
C SER A 20 12.68 20.13 -16.80
N THR A 21 11.84 20.65 -17.70
CA THR A 21 10.38 20.65 -17.53
C THR A 21 9.83 19.22 -17.40
N HIS A 22 10.32 18.25 -18.17
CA HIS A 22 9.89 16.86 -18.02
C HIS A 22 10.22 16.29 -16.64
N LEU A 23 11.37 16.62 -16.05
CA LEU A 23 11.68 16.21 -14.68
C LEU A 23 10.76 16.87 -13.65
N ASP A 24 10.43 18.15 -13.82
CA ASP A 24 9.54 18.88 -12.91
C ASP A 24 8.09 18.35 -13.01
N GLU A 25 7.58 18.11 -14.22
CA GLU A 25 6.24 17.55 -14.44
C GLU A 25 6.16 16.09 -13.99
N ALA A 26 7.22 15.30 -14.19
CA ALA A 26 7.28 13.94 -13.68
C ALA A 26 7.28 13.89 -12.15
N GLN A 27 7.97 14.83 -11.49
CA GLN A 27 7.94 14.96 -10.02
C GLN A 27 6.50 15.17 -9.53
N PHE A 28 5.77 16.12 -10.12
CA PHE A 28 4.37 16.36 -9.77
C PHE A 28 3.47 15.16 -10.09
N ALA A 29 3.65 14.54 -11.26
CA ALA A 29 2.89 13.34 -11.63
C ALA A 29 3.17 12.14 -10.70
N PHE A 30 4.37 12.07 -10.11
CA PHE A 30 4.74 11.04 -9.15
C PHE A 30 4.00 11.20 -7.82
N GLU A 31 3.91 12.42 -7.30
CA GLU A 31 3.13 12.76 -6.10
C GLU A 31 1.65 12.35 -6.29
N MET A 32 1.04 12.79 -7.39
CA MET A 32 -0.34 12.42 -7.74
C MET A 32 -0.54 10.91 -7.89
N TRP A 33 0.47 10.19 -8.37
CA TRP A 33 0.43 8.74 -8.50
C TRP A 33 0.53 8.02 -7.15
N GLU A 34 1.39 8.49 -6.23
CA GLU A 34 1.48 7.96 -4.86
C GLU A 34 0.16 8.14 -4.11
N ASP A 35 -0.42 9.35 -4.16
CA ASP A 35 -1.69 9.66 -3.49
C ASP A 35 -2.84 8.79 -4.02
N ALA A 36 -2.84 8.54 -5.33
CA ALA A 36 -3.84 7.69 -5.95
C ALA A 36 -3.81 6.25 -5.40
N LEU A 37 -2.66 5.71 -4.99
CA LEU A 37 -2.56 4.33 -4.46
C LEU A 37 -3.42 4.08 -3.22
N ASP A 38 -3.77 5.14 -2.47
CA ASP A 38 -4.62 5.07 -1.27
C ASP A 38 -5.96 5.81 -1.46
N SER A 39 -6.35 6.11 -2.71
CA SER A 39 -7.61 6.81 -3.02
C SER A 39 -8.83 5.85 -3.09
N PRO A 40 -10.02 6.33 -2.68
CA PRO A 40 -11.28 5.63 -2.92
C PRO A 40 -11.79 5.71 -4.37
N ASP A 41 -11.30 6.67 -5.16
CA ASP A 41 -11.90 7.03 -6.47
C ASP A 41 -11.30 6.26 -7.65
N PHE A 42 -10.12 5.69 -7.45
CA PHE A 42 -9.40 4.99 -8.50
C PHE A 42 -9.51 3.48 -8.33
N THR A 43 -9.65 2.78 -9.45
CA THR A 43 -9.31 1.35 -9.57
C THR A 43 -7.89 1.19 -10.13
N LEU A 44 -7.38 -0.05 -10.23
CA LEU A 44 -6.09 -0.30 -10.89
C LEU A 44 -6.10 0.14 -12.36
N GLY A 45 -7.24 -0.02 -13.05
CA GLY A 45 -7.40 0.41 -14.43
C GLY A 45 -7.30 1.93 -14.56
N ASP A 46 -7.95 2.66 -13.66
CA ASP A 46 -7.96 4.13 -13.68
C ASP A 46 -6.59 4.71 -13.32
N LEU A 47 -5.87 4.09 -12.38
CA LEU A 47 -4.48 4.44 -12.07
C LEU A 47 -3.61 4.33 -13.32
N ALA A 48 -3.69 3.19 -14.01
CA ALA A 48 -2.89 2.88 -15.18
C ALA A 48 -3.20 3.83 -16.34
N ALA A 49 -4.47 4.18 -16.56
CA ALA A 49 -4.91 5.04 -17.66
C ALA A 49 -4.84 6.55 -17.34
N GLY A 50 -4.69 6.93 -16.07
CA GLY A 50 -4.71 8.30 -15.61
C GLY A 50 -3.36 8.75 -15.04
N PRO A 51 -3.19 8.79 -13.70
CA PRO A 51 -1.97 9.27 -13.06
C PRO A 51 -0.69 8.56 -13.53
N GLU A 52 -0.69 7.23 -13.62
CA GLU A 52 0.51 6.47 -14.00
C GLU A 52 0.91 6.69 -15.45
N GLN A 53 -0.05 6.76 -16.38
CA GLN A 53 0.25 7.03 -17.79
C GLN A 53 0.97 8.38 -17.97
N ARG A 54 0.53 9.42 -17.23
CA ARG A 54 1.16 10.75 -17.28
C ARG A 54 2.57 10.73 -16.71
N LEU A 55 2.76 10.07 -15.56
CA LEU A 55 4.08 9.88 -14.96
C LEU A 55 5.02 9.18 -15.94
N LEU A 56 4.61 8.04 -16.49
CA LEU A 56 5.44 7.23 -17.38
C LEU A 56 5.75 7.94 -18.70
N ALA A 57 4.86 8.78 -19.22
CA ALA A 57 5.13 9.58 -20.41
C ALA A 57 6.32 10.53 -20.22
N HIS A 58 6.45 11.16 -19.04
CA HIS A 58 7.59 12.03 -18.74
C HIS A 58 8.86 11.24 -18.44
N VAL A 59 8.76 10.11 -17.73
CA VAL A 59 9.87 9.18 -17.52
C VAL A 59 10.44 8.68 -18.86
N ASP A 60 9.56 8.30 -19.79
CA ASP A 60 9.95 7.85 -21.13
C ASP A 60 10.62 8.99 -21.93
N ALA A 61 10.12 10.22 -21.82
CA ALA A 61 10.74 11.39 -22.46
C ALA A 61 12.18 11.62 -21.95
N LEU A 62 12.38 11.59 -20.63
CA LEU A 62 13.71 11.70 -20.01
C LEU A 62 14.64 10.56 -20.43
N ALA A 63 14.11 9.35 -20.60
CA ALA A 63 14.87 8.20 -21.06
C ALA A 63 15.31 8.33 -22.53
N ILE A 64 14.52 8.97 -23.40
CA ILE A 64 14.86 9.25 -24.81
C ILE A 64 16.07 10.18 -24.90
N GLY A 65 16.20 11.15 -23.99
CA GLY A 65 17.36 12.03 -23.87
C GLY A 65 18.70 11.31 -23.63
N GLY A 66 18.64 10.02 -23.24
CA GLY A 66 19.76 9.10 -23.23
C GLY A 66 20.88 9.47 -22.23
N PRO A 67 22.12 9.03 -22.48
CA PRO A 67 23.24 9.22 -21.53
C PRO A 67 23.55 10.68 -21.22
N ALA A 68 23.28 11.62 -22.13
CA ALA A 68 23.53 13.04 -21.92
C ALA A 68 22.58 13.62 -20.86
N VAL A 69 21.27 13.34 -20.97
CA VAL A 69 20.28 13.75 -19.97
C VAL A 69 20.53 13.04 -18.64
N ALA A 70 20.87 11.75 -18.67
CA ALA A 70 21.24 11.04 -17.45
C ALA A 70 22.41 11.71 -16.70
N GLN A 71 23.48 12.08 -17.41
CA GLN A 71 24.67 12.69 -16.79
C GLN A 71 24.45 14.12 -16.31
N GLN A 72 23.72 14.94 -17.08
CA GLN A 72 23.58 16.37 -16.79
C GLN A 72 22.38 16.69 -15.88
N LEU A 73 21.35 15.84 -15.85
CA LEU A 73 20.10 16.11 -15.14
C LEU A 73 19.78 15.04 -14.08
N LEU A 74 19.67 13.77 -14.48
CA LEU A 74 19.15 12.71 -13.60
C LEU A 74 20.14 12.33 -12.48
N VAL A 75 21.41 12.06 -12.82
CA VAL A 75 22.43 11.68 -11.83
C VAL A 75 22.65 12.79 -10.81
N PRO A 76 22.77 14.08 -11.19
CA PRO A 76 22.78 15.18 -10.23
C PRO A 76 21.54 15.19 -9.31
N ALA A 77 20.34 15.00 -9.85
CA ALA A 77 19.12 14.94 -9.04
C ALA A 77 19.15 13.79 -8.02
N THR A 78 19.65 12.61 -8.38
CA THR A 78 19.80 11.49 -7.42
C THR A 78 20.81 11.76 -6.30
N ARG A 79 21.75 12.70 -6.52
CA ARG A 79 22.83 13.04 -5.59
C ARG A 79 22.57 14.33 -4.81
N ASP A 80 21.48 15.03 -5.09
CA ASP A 80 21.13 16.28 -4.42
C ASP A 80 20.58 15.99 -3.01
N PRO A 81 21.29 16.37 -1.93
CA PRO A 81 20.80 16.19 -0.58
C PRO A 81 19.59 17.08 -0.24
N ASN A 82 19.28 18.09 -1.05
CA ASN A 82 18.12 18.96 -0.90
C ASN A 82 16.99 18.60 -1.89
N GLY A 83 17.15 17.53 -2.68
CA GLY A 83 16.11 17.07 -3.60
C GLY A 83 14.93 16.47 -2.84
N SER A 84 13.70 16.78 -3.27
CA SER A 84 12.51 16.13 -2.72
C SER A 84 12.48 14.64 -3.05
N THR A 85 11.75 13.87 -2.23
CA THR A 85 11.57 12.42 -2.38
C THR A 85 11.12 12.06 -3.80
N GLU A 86 10.13 12.78 -4.33
CA GLU A 86 9.49 12.53 -5.63
C GLU A 86 10.47 12.80 -6.77
N ARG A 87 11.22 13.91 -6.70
CA ARG A 87 12.20 14.27 -7.73
C ARG A 87 13.30 13.22 -7.83
N VAL A 88 13.81 12.80 -6.68
CA VAL A 88 14.84 11.76 -6.59
C VAL A 88 14.30 10.42 -7.10
N ALA A 89 13.08 10.04 -6.71
CA ALA A 89 12.45 8.80 -7.17
C ALA A 89 12.26 8.76 -8.70
N VAL A 90 11.76 9.84 -9.29
CA VAL A 90 11.61 9.99 -10.75
C VAL A 90 12.96 9.94 -11.45
N ALA A 91 13.97 10.62 -10.92
CA ALA A 91 15.32 10.58 -11.50
C ALA A 91 15.87 9.15 -11.54
N VAL A 92 15.69 8.39 -10.47
CA VAL A 92 16.04 6.96 -10.42
C VAL A 92 15.21 6.13 -11.41
N LEU A 93 13.90 6.36 -11.48
CA LEU A 93 13.01 5.64 -12.38
C LEU A 93 13.34 5.91 -13.85
N SER A 94 13.88 7.08 -14.17
CA SER A 94 14.28 7.49 -15.52
C SER A 94 15.70 7.04 -15.90
N CYS A 95 16.53 6.65 -14.93
CA CYS A 95 17.89 6.17 -15.19
C CYS A 95 17.88 4.79 -15.87
N GLN A 96 18.70 4.65 -16.92
CA GLN A 96 18.96 3.36 -17.57
C GLN A 96 20.08 2.60 -16.85
N ASP A 97 21.16 3.29 -16.48
CA ASP A 97 22.24 2.77 -15.65
C ASP A 97 21.99 3.13 -14.18
N LEU A 98 21.85 2.10 -13.33
CA LEU A 98 21.59 2.26 -11.90
C LEU A 98 22.87 2.34 -11.07
N ALA A 99 24.06 2.16 -11.66
CA ALA A 99 25.31 2.20 -10.90
C ALA A 99 25.52 3.53 -10.13
N PRO A 100 25.29 4.72 -10.73
CA PRO A 100 25.38 5.99 -9.99
C PRO A 100 24.35 6.11 -8.86
N THR A 101 23.15 5.58 -9.07
CA THR A 101 22.08 5.56 -8.07
C THR A 101 22.43 4.67 -6.88
N LEU A 102 22.98 3.48 -7.14
CA LEU A 102 23.42 2.56 -6.09
C LEU A 102 24.59 3.12 -5.28
N GLU A 103 25.51 3.83 -5.94
CA GLU A 103 26.56 4.58 -5.27
C GLU A 103 25.97 5.68 -4.39
N ALA A 104 25.04 6.49 -4.91
CA ALA A 104 24.36 7.54 -4.15
C ALA A 104 23.64 6.97 -2.92
N LEU A 105 22.95 5.84 -3.07
CA LEU A 105 22.28 5.16 -1.95
C LEU A 105 23.26 4.72 -0.85
N GLY A 106 24.48 4.32 -1.21
CA GLY A 106 25.49 3.90 -0.25
C GLY A 106 26.09 5.04 0.59
N ILE A 107 25.89 6.30 0.18
CA ILE A 107 26.50 7.49 0.81
C ILE A 107 25.48 8.57 1.19
N ALA A 108 24.18 8.36 0.95
CA ALA A 108 23.15 9.35 1.17
C ALA A 108 22.90 9.57 2.68
N GLU A 109 22.91 10.83 3.10
CA GLU A 109 22.72 11.25 4.50
C GLU A 109 21.44 12.08 4.71
N ALA A 110 20.80 12.55 3.62
CA ALA A 110 19.55 13.29 3.68
C ALA A 110 18.36 12.31 3.63
N GLN A 111 17.35 12.53 4.49
CA GLN A 111 16.21 11.62 4.62
C GLN A 111 15.40 11.52 3.32
N ASP A 112 15.03 12.65 2.73
CA ASP A 112 14.20 12.69 1.51
C ASP A 112 14.94 12.10 0.32
N GLN A 113 16.24 12.35 0.23
CA GLN A 113 17.11 11.69 -0.76
C GLN A 113 17.08 10.16 -0.60
N VAL A 114 17.27 9.65 0.61
CA VAL A 114 17.20 8.19 0.87
C VAL A 114 15.84 7.63 0.50
N LEU A 115 14.75 8.31 0.89
CA LEU A 115 13.38 7.88 0.58
C LEU A 115 13.14 7.83 -0.93
N GLY A 116 13.56 8.87 -1.66
CA GLY A 116 13.42 8.92 -3.10
C GLY A 116 14.25 7.87 -3.81
N LEU A 117 15.51 7.66 -3.39
CA LEU A 117 16.37 6.60 -3.94
C LEU A 117 15.75 5.22 -3.75
N VAL A 118 15.26 4.93 -2.53
CA VAL A 118 14.61 3.67 -2.20
C VAL A 118 13.34 3.47 -3.01
N ARG A 119 12.48 4.50 -3.09
CA ARG A 119 11.20 4.39 -3.78
C ARG A 119 11.38 4.24 -5.28
N GLY A 120 12.27 5.02 -5.89
CA GLY A 120 12.60 4.87 -7.31
C GLY A 120 13.15 3.48 -7.64
N LEU A 121 14.04 2.93 -6.80
CA LEU A 121 14.59 1.57 -6.98
C LEU A 121 13.53 0.48 -6.77
N GLU A 122 12.54 0.71 -5.91
CA GLU A 122 11.44 -0.24 -5.70
C GLU A 122 10.61 -0.45 -6.97
N LEU A 123 10.38 0.61 -7.74
CA LEU A 123 9.56 0.58 -8.96
C LEU A 123 10.30 -0.01 -10.17
N ARG A 124 11.57 -0.37 -10.02
CA ARG A 124 12.36 -1.00 -11.08
C ARG A 124 12.07 -2.50 -11.15
N ASP A 125 11.62 -2.95 -12.31
CA ASP A 125 11.48 -4.36 -12.63
C ASP A 125 12.79 -4.91 -13.21
N ASN A 126 13.77 -5.16 -12.34
CA ASN A 126 15.08 -5.71 -12.73
C ASN A 126 15.59 -6.70 -11.67
N ASP A 127 15.70 -7.98 -12.05
CA ASP A 127 16.17 -9.05 -11.15
C ASP A 127 17.65 -8.90 -10.75
N ASP A 128 18.50 -8.31 -11.61
CA ASP A 128 19.93 -8.10 -11.32
C ASP A 128 20.14 -7.04 -10.22
N LEU A 129 19.11 -6.25 -9.92
CA LEU A 129 19.15 -5.23 -8.88
C LEU A 129 19.31 -5.85 -7.48
N ASP A 130 18.69 -6.99 -7.20
CA ASP A 130 18.65 -7.59 -5.87
C ASP A 130 20.06 -7.91 -5.35
N ALA A 131 20.90 -8.49 -6.21
CA ALA A 131 22.29 -8.79 -5.87
C ALA A 131 23.13 -7.51 -5.64
N ALA A 132 22.82 -6.42 -6.35
CA ALA A 132 23.48 -5.14 -6.15
C ALA A 132 23.04 -4.48 -4.82
N LEU A 133 21.75 -4.49 -4.50
CA LEU A 133 21.20 -4.00 -3.24
C LEU A 133 21.78 -4.73 -2.03
N VAL A 134 21.91 -6.05 -2.11
CA VAL A 134 22.55 -6.85 -1.05
C VAL A 134 24.03 -6.49 -0.87
N ARG A 135 24.74 -6.14 -1.95
CA ARG A 135 26.12 -5.64 -1.85
C ARG A 135 26.18 -4.29 -1.14
N VAL A 136 25.30 -3.34 -1.51
CA VAL A 136 25.21 -2.03 -0.84
C VAL A 136 24.92 -2.20 0.65
N LEU A 137 24.01 -3.11 1.03
CA LEU A 137 23.67 -3.37 2.44
C LEU A 137 24.90 -3.85 3.23
N ARG A 138 25.73 -4.71 2.63
CA ARG A 138 26.95 -5.25 3.26
C ARG A 138 28.08 -4.22 3.35
N SER A 139 28.05 -3.18 2.53
CA SER A 139 28.99 -2.06 2.61
C SER A 139 28.67 -1.07 3.73
N ASP A 140 27.63 -1.34 4.51
CA ASP A 140 27.10 -0.51 5.58
C ASP A 140 26.68 0.91 5.13
N PRO A 141 25.48 1.07 4.57
CA PRO A 141 25.06 2.31 3.90
C PRO A 141 24.60 3.40 4.88
N GLY A 142 25.04 3.35 6.14
CA GLY A 142 24.73 4.35 7.17
C GLY A 142 23.23 4.62 7.29
N ARG A 143 22.82 5.86 7.02
CA ARG A 143 21.42 6.30 7.13
C ARG A 143 20.47 5.63 6.14
N ALA A 144 20.96 5.15 5.00
CA ALA A 144 20.14 4.44 4.03
C ALA A 144 19.83 2.98 4.43
N ARG A 145 20.41 2.46 5.53
CA ARG A 145 20.27 1.07 5.96
C ARG A 145 18.81 0.64 6.15
N ALA A 146 18.02 1.42 6.90
CA ALA A 146 16.60 1.12 7.12
C ALA A 146 15.81 1.10 5.81
N GLY A 147 16.04 2.11 4.94
CA GLY A 147 15.41 2.22 3.64
C GLY A 147 15.74 1.03 2.71
N LEU A 148 17.01 0.62 2.68
CA LEU A 148 17.46 -0.52 1.89
C LEU A 148 16.90 -1.86 2.39
N LEU A 149 16.81 -2.05 3.71
CA LEU A 149 16.15 -3.23 4.29
C LEU A 149 14.66 -3.27 3.94
N LYS A 150 13.97 -2.12 3.98
CA LYS A 150 12.57 -2.01 3.53
C LYS A 150 12.44 -2.35 2.05
N LEU A 151 13.33 -1.84 1.20
CA LEU A 151 13.37 -2.14 -0.22
C LEU A 151 13.53 -3.65 -0.47
N LEU A 152 14.50 -4.28 0.18
CA LEU A 152 14.72 -5.73 0.08
C LEU A 152 13.51 -6.55 0.55
N ALA A 153 12.81 -6.08 1.60
CA ALA A 153 11.58 -6.72 2.06
C ALA A 153 10.44 -6.56 1.05
N ARG A 154 10.24 -5.37 0.46
CA ARG A 154 9.22 -5.13 -0.58
C ARG A 154 9.49 -5.95 -1.84
N ARG A 155 10.76 -6.11 -2.20
CA ARG A 155 11.25 -6.97 -3.29
C ARG A 155 11.33 -8.45 -2.92
N ARG A 156 10.99 -8.81 -1.67
CA ARG A 156 10.95 -10.18 -1.14
C ARG A 156 12.27 -10.94 -1.25
N VAL A 157 13.39 -10.23 -1.15
CA VAL A 157 14.74 -10.79 -1.31
C VAL A 157 15.14 -11.56 -0.06
N ALA A 158 15.48 -12.84 -0.23
CA ALA A 158 16.05 -13.65 0.84
C ALA A 158 17.54 -13.30 1.04
N VAL A 159 17.86 -12.53 2.08
CA VAL A 159 19.24 -12.12 2.36
C VAL A 159 19.95 -13.11 3.28
N GLN A 160 21.17 -13.51 2.91
CA GLN A 160 22.02 -14.42 3.67
C GLN A 160 23.46 -13.87 3.80
N PRO A 161 24.19 -14.17 4.90
CA PRO A 161 23.74 -14.93 6.07
C PRO A 161 22.84 -14.10 6.99
N TRP A 162 21.84 -14.73 7.63
CA TRP A 162 20.90 -14.01 8.50
C TRP A 162 21.52 -13.50 9.81
N GLY A 163 22.57 -14.13 10.33
CA GLY A 163 23.08 -13.86 11.68
C GLY A 163 23.41 -12.39 11.97
N GLU A 164 24.15 -11.73 11.08
CA GLU A 164 24.52 -10.31 11.21
C GLU A 164 23.30 -9.39 11.03
N LEU A 165 22.41 -9.72 10.09
CA LEU A 165 21.19 -8.95 9.82
C LEU A 165 20.18 -9.06 10.95
N GLY A 166 20.07 -10.23 11.58
CA GLY A 166 19.18 -10.44 12.72
C GLY A 166 19.56 -9.56 13.92
N ASN A 167 20.85 -9.27 14.10
CA ASN A 167 21.32 -8.38 15.17
C ASN A 167 20.86 -6.93 14.98
N LEU A 168 20.61 -6.51 13.72
CA LEU A 168 20.05 -5.19 13.43
C LEU A 168 18.63 -5.02 13.97
N GLY A 169 17.93 -6.13 14.29
CA GLY A 169 16.64 -6.07 14.99
C GLY A 169 16.73 -5.47 16.40
N ASN A 170 17.92 -5.44 17.01
CA ASN A 170 18.17 -4.80 18.30
C ASN A 170 18.76 -3.39 18.16
N SER A 171 18.70 -2.79 16.96
CA SER A 171 19.19 -1.43 16.73
C SER A 171 18.33 -0.41 17.49
N GLU A 172 18.95 0.68 17.95
CA GLU A 172 18.23 1.85 18.48
C GLU A 172 17.41 2.57 17.40
N ASP A 173 17.71 2.34 16.11
CA ASP A 173 16.89 2.83 15.01
C ASP A 173 15.67 1.91 14.77
N GLU A 174 14.51 2.39 15.22
CA GLU A 174 13.20 1.74 15.08
C GLU A 174 12.88 1.41 13.62
N GLN A 175 13.30 2.25 12.67
CA GLN A 175 13.04 2.02 11.24
C GLN A 175 13.85 0.83 10.72
N THR A 176 15.06 0.62 11.24
CA THR A 176 15.88 -0.57 10.98
C THR A 176 15.22 -1.81 11.59
N ALA A 177 14.81 -1.76 12.87
CA ALA A 177 14.14 -2.89 13.52
C ALA A 177 12.85 -3.32 12.81
N LEU A 178 12.02 -2.35 12.39
CA LEU A 178 10.81 -2.55 11.60
C LEU A 178 11.13 -3.22 10.26
N ALA A 179 12.17 -2.75 9.56
CA ALA A 179 12.57 -3.31 8.28
C ALA A 179 13.07 -4.75 8.42
N VAL A 180 13.84 -5.06 9.46
CA VAL A 180 14.29 -6.41 9.79
C VAL A 180 13.10 -7.33 10.08
N ALA A 181 12.11 -6.86 10.86
CA ALA A 181 10.90 -7.61 11.16
C ALA A 181 10.15 -8.01 9.88
N ARG A 182 10.05 -7.10 8.90
CA ARG A 182 9.44 -7.38 7.59
C ARG A 182 10.28 -8.35 6.78
N LEU A 183 11.58 -8.12 6.66
CA LEU A 183 12.48 -8.94 5.85
C LEU A 183 12.56 -10.40 6.34
N ALA A 184 12.45 -10.62 7.66
CA ALA A 184 12.53 -11.93 8.29
C ALA A 184 11.55 -12.96 7.70
N ARG A 185 10.39 -12.51 7.19
CA ARG A 185 9.40 -13.41 6.60
C ARG A 185 9.89 -14.08 5.31
N PHE A 186 10.88 -13.51 4.60
CA PHE A 186 11.40 -14.08 3.35
C PHE A 186 12.67 -14.89 3.55
N SER A 187 13.24 -14.90 4.76
CA SER A 187 14.42 -15.69 5.05
C SER A 187 14.06 -17.18 5.24
N PRO A 188 14.80 -18.09 4.58
CA PRO A 188 14.71 -19.52 4.83
C PRO A 188 15.42 -19.94 6.13
N ASP A 189 16.26 -19.08 6.72
CA ASP A 189 16.98 -19.38 7.96
C ASP A 189 16.01 -19.38 9.16
N PRO A 190 15.90 -20.48 9.93
CA PRO A 190 15.03 -20.53 11.11
C PRO A 190 15.31 -19.43 12.16
N ARG A 191 16.55 -18.93 12.21
CA ARG A 191 16.95 -17.82 13.10
C ARG A 191 16.25 -16.50 12.75
N ALA A 192 15.71 -16.37 11.55
CA ALA A 192 14.91 -15.20 11.18
C ALA A 192 13.61 -15.10 11.98
N LEU A 193 13.01 -16.23 12.33
CA LEU A 193 11.78 -16.22 13.13
C LEU A 193 12.05 -16.17 14.63
N SER A 194 13.27 -16.50 15.09
CA SER A 194 13.58 -16.47 16.53
C SER A 194 13.61 -15.06 17.12
N ILE A 195 13.84 -14.02 16.31
CA ILE A 195 13.84 -12.62 16.77
C ILE A 195 12.44 -12.01 16.83
N ILE A 196 11.45 -12.61 16.16
CA ILE A 196 10.12 -12.02 16.00
C ILE A 196 9.39 -11.89 17.34
N GLY A 197 9.59 -12.83 18.26
CA GLY A 197 9.00 -12.75 19.60
C GLY A 197 9.48 -11.52 20.39
N ALA A 198 10.76 -11.17 20.28
CA ALA A 198 11.32 -9.97 20.91
C ALA A 198 10.80 -8.69 20.24
N LEU A 199 10.79 -8.66 18.90
CA LEU A 199 10.29 -7.51 18.13
C LEU A 199 8.78 -7.27 18.34
N ALA A 200 8.00 -8.31 18.61
CA ALA A 200 6.58 -8.18 18.94
C ALA A 200 6.33 -7.52 20.31
N GLN A 201 7.37 -7.41 21.16
CA GLN A 201 7.34 -6.73 22.46
C GLN A 201 8.05 -5.38 22.44
N HIS A 202 8.45 -4.90 21.26
CA HIS A 202 9.15 -3.63 21.10
C HIS A 202 8.31 -2.43 21.58
N GLU A 203 8.95 -1.34 22.01
CA GLU A 203 8.27 -0.13 22.51
C GLU A 203 7.53 0.64 21.39
N ASP A 204 8.15 0.73 20.21
CA ASP A 204 7.51 1.28 19.02
C ASP A 204 6.38 0.36 18.48
N ALA A 205 5.22 0.96 18.19
CA ALA A 205 4.04 0.26 17.72
C ALA A 205 4.18 -0.28 16.28
N SER A 206 4.94 0.40 15.43
CA SER A 206 5.15 0.01 14.04
C SER A 206 6.06 -1.21 13.92
N VAL A 207 7.09 -1.32 14.78
CA VAL A 207 7.93 -2.51 14.92
C VAL A 207 7.10 -3.70 15.40
N ARG A 208 6.26 -3.52 16.44
CA ARG A 208 5.37 -4.58 16.93
C ARG A 208 4.42 -5.06 15.83
N ASP A 209 3.81 -4.14 15.10
CA ASP A 209 2.89 -4.46 14.01
C ASP A 209 3.57 -5.26 12.89
N ALA A 210 4.76 -4.83 12.46
CA ALA A 210 5.55 -5.52 11.45
C ALA A 210 5.95 -6.94 11.89
N ALA A 211 6.37 -7.09 13.16
CA ALA A 211 6.71 -8.37 13.75
C ALA A 211 5.49 -9.30 13.81
N LEU A 212 4.34 -8.78 14.26
CA LEU A 212 3.09 -9.52 14.34
C LEU A 212 2.60 -9.97 12.96
N GLN A 213 2.67 -9.10 11.95
CA GLN A 213 2.33 -9.47 10.57
C GLN A 213 3.26 -10.57 10.05
N THR A 214 4.56 -10.46 10.26
CA THR A 214 5.52 -11.51 9.89
C THR A 214 5.24 -12.82 10.62
N ALA A 215 4.96 -12.76 11.91
CA ALA A 215 4.61 -13.92 12.73
C ALA A 215 3.36 -14.63 12.17
N LEU A 216 2.33 -13.86 11.82
CA LEU A 216 1.06 -14.36 11.31
C LEU A 216 1.22 -15.03 9.94
N LEU A 217 1.94 -14.37 9.02
CA LEU A 217 2.20 -14.86 7.67
C LEU A 217 3.11 -16.11 7.64
N ARG A 218 3.99 -16.25 8.63
CA ARG A 218 4.88 -17.41 8.79
C ARG A 218 4.34 -18.48 9.74
N GLY A 219 3.13 -18.31 10.27
CA GLY A 219 2.47 -19.31 11.12
C GLY A 219 3.13 -19.51 12.48
N VAL A 220 3.75 -18.47 13.05
CA VAL A 220 4.31 -18.51 14.40
C VAL A 220 3.20 -18.62 15.43
N THR A 221 3.33 -19.56 16.37
CA THR A 221 2.37 -19.78 17.46
C THR A 221 2.17 -18.51 18.28
N GLY A 222 0.93 -18.19 18.65
CA GLY A 222 0.60 -16.98 19.42
C GLY A 222 0.32 -15.74 18.56
N ALA A 223 0.71 -15.72 17.28
CA ALA A 223 0.53 -14.54 16.43
C ALA A 223 -0.94 -14.20 16.17
N TRP A 224 -1.79 -15.22 16.08
CA TRP A 224 -3.23 -15.03 15.91
C TRP A 224 -3.85 -14.44 17.19
N GLU A 225 -3.52 -15.03 18.34
CA GLU A 225 -3.98 -14.59 19.65
C GLU A 225 -3.52 -13.16 19.95
N SER A 226 -2.29 -12.80 19.60
CA SER A 226 -1.79 -11.42 19.69
C SER A 226 -2.55 -10.47 18.76
N SER A 227 -2.93 -10.90 17.55
CA SER A 227 -3.75 -10.08 16.64
C SER A 227 -5.13 -9.82 17.24
N VAL A 228 -5.76 -10.85 17.83
CA VAL A 228 -7.04 -10.71 18.53
C VAL A 228 -6.91 -9.80 19.76
N TYR A 229 -5.85 -9.94 20.55
CA TYR A 229 -5.58 -9.08 21.70
C TYR A 229 -5.48 -7.61 21.31
N TRP A 230 -4.66 -7.27 20.31
CA TRP A 230 -4.48 -5.89 19.89
C TRP A 230 -5.69 -5.29 19.18
N ALA A 231 -6.56 -6.12 18.59
CA ALA A 231 -7.81 -5.67 18.00
C ALA A 231 -8.84 -5.22 19.05
N PHE A 232 -8.84 -5.85 20.23
CA PHE A 232 -9.89 -5.66 21.25
C PHE A 232 -9.36 -5.26 22.62
N THR A 233 -8.14 -4.73 22.69
CA THR A 233 -7.59 -4.20 23.94
C THR A 233 -8.32 -2.91 24.34
N ASP A 234 -8.50 -2.69 25.64
CA ASP A 234 -9.18 -1.49 26.15
C ASP A 234 -8.30 -0.23 26.04
N HIS A 235 -6.98 -0.39 25.87
CA HIS A 235 -6.04 0.72 25.77
C HIS A 235 -5.90 1.23 24.32
N GLU A 236 -5.73 2.53 24.16
CA GLU A 236 -5.42 3.13 22.86
C GLU A 236 -4.15 2.48 22.27
N SER A 237 -4.21 2.13 20.98
CA SER A 237 -3.11 1.45 20.30
C SER A 237 -3.13 1.79 18.82
N ALA A 238 -2.01 2.33 18.34
CA ALA A 238 -1.80 2.61 16.92
C ALA A 238 -1.86 1.34 16.04
N ALA A 239 -1.73 0.15 16.62
CA ALA A 239 -1.82 -1.12 15.91
C ALA A 239 -3.27 -1.66 15.77
N ARG A 240 -4.25 -1.04 16.44
CA ARG A 240 -5.64 -1.54 16.52
C ARG A 240 -6.27 -1.69 15.15
N ARG A 241 -6.21 -0.65 14.31
CA ARG A 241 -6.79 -0.68 12.96
C ARG A 241 -6.30 -1.88 12.14
N GLN A 242 -4.98 -2.10 12.10
CA GLN A 242 -4.38 -3.23 11.38
C GLN A 242 -4.74 -4.58 12.01
N ALA A 243 -4.80 -4.64 13.35
CA ALA A 243 -5.22 -5.84 14.06
C ALA A 243 -6.69 -6.20 13.76
N LEU A 244 -7.60 -5.21 13.73
CA LEU A 244 -9.00 -5.41 13.36
C LEU A 244 -9.14 -5.91 11.92
N VAL A 245 -8.38 -5.36 10.96
CA VAL A 245 -8.36 -5.85 9.57
C VAL A 245 -7.91 -7.32 9.51
N ARG A 246 -6.86 -7.69 10.25
CA ARG A 246 -6.40 -9.10 10.33
C ARG A 246 -7.49 -10.01 10.87
N VAL A 247 -8.19 -9.59 11.91
CA VAL A 247 -9.32 -10.34 12.49
C VAL A 247 -10.49 -10.44 11.52
N ALA A 248 -10.82 -9.37 10.79
CA ALA A 248 -11.89 -9.36 9.80
C ALA A 248 -11.61 -10.34 8.64
N CYS A 249 -10.39 -10.30 8.08
CA CYS A 249 -9.97 -11.16 6.98
C CYS A 249 -9.86 -12.65 7.39
N LEU A 250 -9.23 -12.93 8.52
CA LEU A 250 -8.79 -14.28 8.89
C LEU A 250 -9.59 -14.94 10.01
N GLY A 251 -10.42 -14.20 10.74
CA GLY A 251 -11.21 -14.68 11.86
C GLY A 251 -12.41 -15.52 11.43
N ASP A 252 -12.93 -16.33 12.33
CA ASP A 252 -14.21 -17.02 12.15
C ASP A 252 -15.40 -16.08 12.35
N ASP A 253 -16.62 -16.62 12.27
CA ASP A 253 -17.84 -15.82 12.35
C ASP A 253 -17.98 -15.13 13.71
N ALA A 254 -17.53 -15.77 14.80
CA ALA A 254 -17.54 -15.17 16.13
C ALA A 254 -16.55 -14.00 16.23
N ALA A 255 -15.34 -14.17 15.70
CA ALA A 255 -14.33 -13.12 15.66
C ALA A 255 -14.81 -11.91 14.82
N ARG A 256 -15.41 -12.17 13.66
CA ARG A 256 -15.96 -11.13 12.77
C ARG A 256 -17.17 -10.42 13.39
N ALA A 257 -18.07 -11.15 14.04
CA ALA A 257 -19.19 -10.56 14.76
C ALA A 257 -18.71 -9.58 15.85
N ARG A 258 -17.58 -9.90 16.50
CA ARG A 258 -16.95 -9.01 17.49
C ARG A 258 -16.37 -7.74 16.87
N VAL A 259 -15.83 -7.80 15.65
CA VAL A 259 -15.43 -6.60 14.88
C VAL A 259 -16.66 -5.75 14.53
N VAL A 260 -17.73 -6.37 14.05
CA VAL A 260 -18.98 -5.66 13.70
C VAL A 260 -19.59 -4.98 14.91
N ALA A 261 -19.63 -5.64 16.07
CA ALA A 261 -20.15 -5.05 17.30
C ALA A 261 -19.35 -3.81 17.75
N LEU A 262 -18.04 -3.75 17.45
CA LEU A 262 -17.19 -2.62 17.82
C LEU A 262 -17.56 -1.31 17.10
N VAL A 263 -18.34 -1.39 16.02
CA VAL A 263 -18.87 -0.19 15.32
C VAL A 263 -19.75 0.65 16.25
N GLU A 264 -20.38 0.04 17.26
CA GLU A 264 -21.21 0.75 18.23
C GLU A 264 -20.39 1.66 19.15
N ASP A 265 -19.12 1.30 19.43
CA ASP A 265 -18.23 2.07 20.29
C ASP A 265 -17.73 3.34 19.58
N PRO A 266 -18.15 4.54 20.02
CA PRO A 266 -17.73 5.79 19.39
C PRO A 266 -16.21 5.99 19.40
N THR A 267 -15.51 5.44 20.40
CA THR A 267 -14.05 5.58 20.56
C THR A 267 -13.28 4.88 19.44
N HIS A 268 -13.86 3.83 18.87
CA HIS A 268 -13.18 2.93 17.94
C HIS A 268 -13.92 2.76 16.62
N ARG A 269 -14.98 3.56 16.40
CA ARG A 269 -15.91 3.43 15.28
C ARG A 269 -15.21 3.51 13.93
N ALA A 270 -14.29 4.47 13.73
CA ALA A 270 -13.59 4.64 12.46
C ALA A 270 -12.81 3.37 12.06
N ASP A 271 -12.02 2.82 12.98
CA ASP A 271 -11.23 1.61 12.74
C ASP A 271 -12.11 0.36 12.60
N ALA A 272 -13.20 0.29 13.38
CA ALA A 272 -14.17 -0.79 13.31
C ALA A 272 -14.95 -0.79 11.97
N LEU A 273 -15.40 0.37 11.49
CA LEU A 273 -16.07 0.52 10.19
C LEU A 273 -15.13 0.12 9.05
N TRP A 274 -13.89 0.60 9.06
CA TRP A 274 -12.88 0.20 8.08
C TRP A 274 -12.69 -1.32 8.05
N ALA A 275 -12.50 -1.94 9.22
CA ALA A 275 -12.32 -3.38 9.32
C ALA A 275 -13.59 -4.18 8.98
N ALA A 276 -14.78 -3.66 9.31
CA ALA A 276 -16.06 -4.31 9.05
C ALA A 276 -16.25 -4.61 7.56
N GLY A 277 -15.78 -3.71 6.69
CA GLY A 277 -15.79 -3.89 5.23
C GLY A 277 -14.98 -5.09 4.71
N PHE A 278 -14.11 -5.70 5.52
CA PHE A 278 -13.34 -6.90 5.16
C PHE A 278 -13.91 -8.19 5.77
N THR A 279 -14.91 -8.08 6.66
CA THR A 279 -15.57 -9.28 7.24
C THR A 279 -16.30 -10.08 6.17
N GLY A 280 -16.87 -9.39 5.17
CA GLY A 280 -17.76 -9.97 4.17
C GLY A 280 -19.11 -10.42 4.73
N SER A 281 -19.44 -10.04 5.97
CA SER A 281 -20.66 -10.51 6.65
C SER A 281 -21.85 -9.59 6.42
N LEU A 282 -23.06 -10.16 6.28
CA LEU A 282 -24.29 -9.36 6.21
C LEU A 282 -24.57 -8.60 7.52
N ALA A 283 -24.11 -9.13 8.65
CA ALA A 283 -24.20 -8.45 9.93
C ALA A 283 -23.53 -7.07 9.88
N ALA A 284 -22.39 -6.94 9.20
CA ALA A 284 -21.72 -5.65 9.00
C ALA A 284 -22.60 -4.68 8.20
N VAL A 285 -23.23 -5.15 7.12
CA VAL A 285 -24.15 -4.34 6.30
C VAL A 285 -25.31 -3.83 7.15
N HIS A 286 -25.94 -4.70 7.92
CA HIS A 286 -27.08 -4.34 8.77
C HIS A 286 -26.68 -3.34 9.86
N GLN A 287 -25.50 -3.50 10.46
CA GLN A 287 -24.98 -2.57 11.45
C GLN A 287 -24.69 -1.18 10.87
N CYS A 288 -24.31 -1.11 9.59
CA CYS A 288 -23.99 0.15 8.91
C CYS A 288 -25.22 0.90 8.40
N MET A 289 -26.36 0.22 8.16
CA MET A 289 -27.56 0.87 7.60
C MET A 289 -28.04 2.08 8.41
N PRO A 290 -28.13 2.04 9.75
CA PRO A 290 -28.53 3.21 10.54
C PRO A 290 -27.51 4.36 10.50
N LEU A 291 -26.24 4.07 10.20
CA LEU A 291 -25.17 5.07 10.16
C LEU A 291 -25.12 5.83 8.84
N LEU A 292 -25.87 5.41 7.81
CA LEU A 292 -25.92 6.12 6.52
C LEU A 292 -26.46 7.54 6.65
N GLU A 293 -27.34 7.78 7.62
CA GLU A 293 -27.92 9.10 7.92
C GLU A 293 -26.96 10.06 8.63
N ASP A 294 -25.85 9.55 9.17
CA ASP A 294 -24.87 10.33 9.90
C ASP A 294 -23.88 11.00 8.93
N ASP A 295 -23.65 12.31 9.10
CA ASP A 295 -22.77 13.07 8.19
C ASP A 295 -21.29 12.68 8.34
N GLU A 296 -20.85 12.26 9.53
CA GLU A 296 -19.46 11.87 9.81
C GLU A 296 -19.22 10.41 9.41
N TRP A 297 -20.14 9.50 9.77
CA TRP A 297 -19.95 8.06 9.62
C TRP A 297 -20.61 7.48 8.36
N GLY A 298 -21.51 8.21 7.73
CA GLY A 298 -22.25 7.80 6.54
C GLY A 298 -21.37 7.34 5.37
N PRO A 299 -20.35 8.11 4.96
CA PRO A 299 -19.48 7.71 3.85
C PRO A 299 -18.75 6.37 4.10
N LEU A 300 -18.21 6.17 5.30
CA LEU A 300 -17.57 4.91 5.70
C LEU A 300 -18.57 3.75 5.79
N ALA A 301 -19.77 4.01 6.34
CA ALA A 301 -20.84 3.02 6.40
C ALA A 301 -21.27 2.58 4.98
N ALA A 302 -21.41 3.52 4.04
CA ALA A 302 -21.72 3.25 2.65
C ALA A 302 -20.61 2.45 1.95
N GLU A 303 -19.33 2.74 2.26
CA GLU A 303 -18.21 1.94 1.76
C GLU A 303 -18.32 0.47 2.19
N VAL A 304 -18.75 0.18 3.43
CA VAL A 304 -19.01 -1.20 3.89
C VAL A 304 -20.11 -1.87 3.06
N VAL A 305 -21.19 -1.14 2.74
CA VAL A 305 -22.27 -1.64 1.88
C VAL A 305 -21.76 -1.93 0.46
N CYS A 306 -20.97 -1.03 -0.12
CA CYS A 306 -20.32 -1.25 -1.43
C CYS A 306 -19.43 -2.50 -1.39
N ALA A 307 -18.57 -2.59 -0.39
CA ALA A 307 -17.60 -3.66 -0.25
C ALA A 307 -18.24 -5.04 -0.09
N ILE A 308 -19.36 -5.15 0.64
CA ILE A 308 -19.96 -6.46 0.96
C ILE A 308 -21.14 -6.76 0.03
N ALA A 309 -22.12 -5.85 -0.03
CA ALA A 309 -23.37 -6.06 -0.77
C ALA A 309 -23.25 -5.70 -2.27
N GLY A 310 -22.19 -4.99 -2.68
CA GLY A 310 -21.99 -4.60 -4.07
C GLY A 310 -22.91 -3.46 -4.52
N LEU A 311 -23.12 -2.47 -3.64
CA LEU A 311 -23.76 -1.21 -4.02
C LEU A 311 -22.93 -0.53 -5.14
N PRO A 312 -23.55 -0.11 -6.25
CA PRO A 312 -22.85 0.58 -7.33
C PRO A 312 -22.26 1.92 -6.88
N THR A 313 -21.00 2.17 -7.19
CA THR A 313 -20.30 3.42 -6.87
C THR A 313 -20.42 4.47 -7.98
N ASP A 314 -20.82 4.06 -9.18
CA ASP A 314 -20.94 4.90 -10.38
C ASP A 314 -22.38 5.40 -10.64
N ASP A 315 -23.33 4.96 -9.83
CA ASP A 315 -24.74 5.32 -9.97
C ASP A 315 -25.10 6.48 -9.04
N GLU A 316 -25.24 7.68 -9.62
CA GLU A 316 -25.55 8.94 -8.93
C GLU A 316 -26.82 8.87 -8.07
N GLN A 317 -27.72 7.90 -8.28
CA GLN A 317 -28.94 7.78 -7.45
C GLN A 317 -28.64 7.43 -5.98
N PHE A 318 -27.47 6.88 -5.67
CA PHE A 318 -27.09 6.49 -4.31
C PHE A 318 -26.21 7.52 -3.60
N TRP A 319 -25.83 8.58 -4.30
CA TRP A 319 -24.83 9.53 -3.83
C TRP A 319 -25.39 10.95 -3.90
N ARG A 320 -25.11 11.73 -2.87
CA ARG A 320 -25.49 13.13 -2.81
C ARG A 320 -24.26 13.98 -3.14
N ASP A 321 -24.49 15.08 -3.82
CA ASP A 321 -23.49 16.14 -3.85
C ASP A 321 -23.21 16.58 -2.40
N PRO A 322 -21.93 16.79 -2.03
CA PRO A 322 -21.61 17.40 -0.75
C PRO A 322 -22.41 18.69 -0.63
N ALA A 323 -23.06 18.90 0.52
CA ALA A 323 -23.77 20.15 0.74
C ALA A 323 -22.76 21.30 0.52
N PRO A 324 -23.12 22.34 -0.26
CA PRO A 324 -22.23 23.48 -0.44
C PRO A 324 -21.94 24.04 0.95
N THR A 325 -20.69 23.91 1.39
CA THR A 325 -20.26 24.45 2.67
C THR A 325 -20.17 25.97 2.54
N ASP A 326 -20.99 26.67 3.32
CA ASP A 326 -20.89 28.14 3.48
C ASP A 326 -19.59 28.57 4.19
N ASP A 327 -18.79 27.60 4.64
CA ASP A 327 -17.54 27.78 5.35
C ASP A 327 -16.39 27.02 4.65
N PRO A 328 -15.46 27.71 3.97
CA PRO A 328 -14.31 27.09 3.29
C PRO A 328 -13.32 26.40 4.26
N GLU A 329 -13.50 26.51 5.58
CA GLU A 329 -12.66 25.86 6.59
C GLU A 329 -13.07 24.40 6.89
N ILE A 330 -14.20 23.88 6.39
CA ILE A 330 -14.66 22.52 6.75
C ILE A 330 -13.88 21.41 6.00
N GLY A 331 -13.24 21.74 4.88
CA GLY A 331 -12.36 20.83 4.12
C GLY A 331 -10.86 21.08 4.33
N LEU A 332 -10.50 22.02 5.20
CA LEU A 332 -9.11 22.29 5.57
C LEU A 332 -9.00 22.02 7.07
N PRO A 333 -7.96 21.33 7.56
CA PRO A 333 -7.77 21.22 8.99
C PRO A 333 -7.70 22.64 9.59
N PRO A 334 -8.34 22.89 10.75
CA PRO A 334 -8.56 24.24 11.26
C PRO A 334 -7.23 25.01 11.37
N LEU A 335 -7.16 26.20 10.76
CA LEU A 335 -5.99 27.11 10.81
C LEU A 335 -5.67 27.63 12.23
N GLN A 336 -6.39 27.15 13.25
CA GLN A 336 -6.33 27.62 14.63
C GLN A 336 -5.35 26.84 15.51
N ALA A 337 -4.55 25.93 14.96
CA ALA A 337 -3.38 25.42 15.64
C ALA A 337 -2.13 26.19 15.21
N GLU A 338 -1.35 26.69 16.18
CA GLU A 338 0.01 27.21 16.00
C GLU A 338 1.00 26.11 15.55
N ASN A 339 0.59 25.20 14.68
CA ASN A 339 1.36 24.07 14.20
C ASN A 339 1.45 24.12 12.67
N LEU A 340 2.46 24.85 12.20
CA LEU A 340 2.80 24.99 10.77
C LEU A 340 3.25 23.65 10.13
N ASP A 341 3.41 22.59 10.93
CA ASP A 341 3.79 21.25 10.49
C ASP A 341 2.58 20.29 10.36
N MET A 342 1.35 20.81 10.38
CA MET A 342 0.15 20.00 10.20
C MET A 342 0.03 19.53 8.74
N ASP A 343 -0.08 18.22 8.54
CA ASP A 343 -0.32 17.61 7.24
C ASP A 343 -1.68 18.10 6.70
N LEU A 344 -1.63 18.85 5.59
CA LEU A 344 -2.82 19.43 4.94
C LEU A 344 -3.45 18.48 3.93
N THR A 345 -2.91 17.26 3.76
CA THR A 345 -3.50 16.25 2.89
C THR A 345 -4.83 15.76 3.48
N LEU A 346 -5.85 15.67 2.63
CA LEU A 346 -7.14 15.12 3.03
C LEU A 346 -6.99 13.63 3.32
N SER A 347 -7.59 13.15 4.41
CA SER A 347 -7.62 11.72 4.68
C SER A 347 -8.39 10.99 3.57
N PRO A 348 -8.03 9.73 3.24
CA PRO A 348 -8.78 8.94 2.27
C PRO A 348 -10.28 8.81 2.61
N GLU A 349 -10.64 8.85 3.89
CA GLU A 349 -12.02 8.85 4.36
C GLU A 349 -12.78 10.12 4.00
N ALA A 350 -12.11 11.28 4.01
CA ALA A 350 -12.71 12.56 3.65
C ALA A 350 -13.04 12.67 2.15
N LEU A 351 -12.43 11.82 1.31
CA LEU A 351 -12.69 11.73 -0.12
C LEU A 351 -13.89 10.82 -0.46
N LEU A 352 -14.47 10.11 0.52
CA LEU A 352 -15.59 9.22 0.26
C LEU A 352 -16.87 10.00 -0.11
N PRO A 353 -17.67 9.51 -1.06
CA PRO A 353 -18.90 10.16 -1.46
C PRO A 353 -19.94 10.12 -0.34
N VAL A 354 -20.77 11.16 -0.28
CA VAL A 354 -21.87 11.26 0.70
C VAL A 354 -23.03 10.36 0.25
N PRO A 355 -23.49 9.39 1.06
CA PRO A 355 -24.57 8.50 0.65
C PRO A 355 -25.95 9.18 0.69
N ASP A 356 -26.87 8.70 -0.15
CA ASP A 356 -28.32 8.85 0.02
C ASP A 356 -28.86 7.67 0.87
N PRO A 357 -29.22 7.90 2.15
CA PRO A 357 -29.62 6.82 3.05
C PRO A 357 -30.88 6.10 2.58
N GLN A 358 -31.85 6.83 2.05
CA GLN A 358 -33.14 6.29 1.67
C GLN A 358 -33.01 5.43 0.41
N ALA A 359 -32.31 5.93 -0.60
CA ALA A 359 -32.06 5.20 -1.84
C ALA A 359 -31.31 3.89 -1.59
N ILE A 360 -30.26 3.93 -0.75
CA ILE A 360 -29.49 2.73 -0.37
C ILE A 360 -30.35 1.75 0.43
N ALA A 361 -31.16 2.23 1.38
CA ALA A 361 -32.04 1.36 2.18
C ALA A 361 -33.14 0.70 1.33
N ASP A 362 -33.72 1.42 0.37
CA ASP A 362 -34.67 0.86 -0.60
C ASP A 362 -34.02 -0.21 -1.49
N TRP A 363 -32.82 0.07 -1.99
CA TRP A 363 -32.04 -0.89 -2.77
C TRP A 363 -31.70 -2.16 -1.97
N TRP A 364 -31.26 -2.00 -0.72
CA TRP A 364 -30.89 -3.13 0.13
C TRP A 364 -32.08 -4.04 0.44
N ARG A 365 -33.24 -3.47 0.79
CA ARG A 365 -34.48 -4.23 1.05
C ARG A 365 -34.89 -5.12 -0.12
N GLY A 366 -34.62 -4.69 -1.37
CA GLY A 366 -34.90 -5.47 -2.57
C GLY A 366 -33.93 -6.64 -2.80
N ARG A 367 -32.76 -6.65 -2.17
CA ARG A 367 -31.67 -7.62 -2.44
C ARG A 367 -31.30 -8.50 -1.27
N GLU A 368 -31.55 -8.09 -0.03
CA GLU A 368 -31.13 -8.81 1.19
C GLU A 368 -31.47 -10.31 1.15
N THR A 369 -32.69 -10.66 0.69
CA THR A 369 -33.16 -12.06 0.60
C THR A 369 -32.37 -12.97 -0.35
N GLN A 370 -31.51 -12.39 -1.20
CA GLN A 370 -30.66 -13.12 -2.14
C GLN A 370 -29.35 -13.60 -1.49
N PHE A 371 -29.05 -13.13 -0.28
CA PHE A 371 -27.82 -13.43 0.42
C PHE A 371 -28.05 -14.49 1.51
N ASP A 372 -27.14 -15.46 1.57
CA ASP A 372 -27.01 -16.41 2.67
C ASP A 372 -26.17 -15.81 3.81
N PRO A 373 -26.72 -15.62 5.03
CA PRO A 373 -25.98 -15.05 6.17
C PRO A 373 -24.80 -15.88 6.66
N SER A 374 -24.69 -17.15 6.26
CA SER A 374 -23.59 -18.05 6.65
C SER A 374 -22.35 -17.93 5.75
N LEU A 375 -22.45 -17.16 4.66
CA LEU A 375 -21.38 -16.95 3.70
C LEU A 375 -20.80 -15.55 3.81
N ARG A 376 -19.53 -15.42 3.42
CA ARG A 376 -18.88 -14.14 3.18
C ARG A 376 -19.12 -13.66 1.76
N TYR A 377 -19.26 -12.36 1.60
CA TYR A 377 -19.42 -11.67 0.33
C TYR A 377 -18.36 -10.59 0.14
N LEU A 378 -18.04 -10.32 -1.13
CA LEU A 378 -17.23 -9.20 -1.58
C LEU A 378 -17.85 -8.71 -2.90
N GLY A 379 -18.22 -7.43 -2.95
CA GLY A 379 -18.87 -6.81 -4.10
C GLY A 379 -20.19 -7.50 -4.50
N GLY A 380 -20.98 -7.96 -3.52
CA GLY A 380 -22.27 -8.61 -3.77
C GLY A 380 -22.18 -10.06 -4.24
N ARG A 381 -20.98 -10.65 -4.26
CA ARG A 381 -20.74 -12.04 -4.68
C ARG A 381 -20.15 -12.85 -3.53
N VAL A 382 -20.48 -14.14 -3.45
CA VAL A 382 -19.88 -15.05 -2.47
C VAL A 382 -18.36 -15.05 -2.65
N LEU A 383 -17.64 -14.75 -1.58
CA LEU A 383 -16.20 -14.59 -1.59
C LEU A 383 -15.49 -15.92 -1.86
N ASP A 384 -14.91 -16.04 -3.04
CA ASP A 384 -14.01 -17.11 -3.44
C ASP A 384 -12.73 -16.51 -4.05
N ALA A 385 -11.81 -17.37 -4.50
CA ALA A 385 -10.56 -16.93 -5.11
C ALA A 385 -10.79 -16.02 -6.34
N ALA A 386 -11.74 -16.36 -7.21
CA ALA A 386 -12.04 -15.58 -8.40
C ALA A 386 -12.63 -14.21 -8.06
N VAL A 387 -13.49 -14.13 -7.04
CA VAL A 387 -14.04 -12.86 -6.55
C VAL A 387 -12.93 -11.98 -5.95
N LEU A 388 -12.01 -12.56 -5.18
CA LEU A 388 -10.87 -11.80 -4.65
C LEU A 388 -9.96 -11.27 -5.77
N GLU A 389 -9.66 -12.08 -6.78
CA GLU A 389 -8.88 -11.65 -7.95
C GLU A 389 -9.54 -10.46 -8.66
N GLN A 390 -10.85 -10.56 -8.93
CA GLN A 390 -11.61 -9.48 -9.56
C GLN A 390 -11.62 -8.21 -8.69
N ALA A 391 -11.74 -8.35 -7.37
CA ALA A 391 -11.62 -7.22 -6.45
C ALA A 391 -10.23 -6.59 -6.46
N LEU A 392 -9.15 -7.38 -6.62
CA LEU A 392 -7.80 -6.84 -6.77
C LEU A 392 -7.57 -6.10 -8.10
N HIS A 393 -8.46 -6.25 -9.09
CA HIS A 393 -8.49 -5.42 -10.30
C HIS A 393 -9.36 -4.16 -10.13
N HIS A 394 -10.55 -4.32 -9.53
CA HIS A 394 -11.63 -3.34 -9.66
C HIS A 394 -12.07 -2.67 -8.35
N ALA A 395 -11.62 -3.13 -7.19
CA ALA A 395 -11.91 -2.44 -5.94
C ALA A 395 -11.15 -1.10 -5.89
N PRO A 396 -11.68 -0.10 -5.15
CA PRO A 396 -10.96 1.11 -4.81
C PRO A 396 -9.54 0.84 -4.31
N LEU A 397 -8.56 1.61 -4.78
CA LEU A 397 -7.13 1.34 -4.56
C LEU A 397 -6.78 1.17 -3.08
N ARG A 398 -7.32 2.04 -2.22
CA ARG A 398 -7.13 1.99 -0.76
C ARG A 398 -7.48 0.66 -0.11
N ARG A 399 -8.43 -0.09 -0.68
CA ARG A 399 -8.90 -1.38 -0.15
C ARG A 399 -8.01 -2.54 -0.55
N ARG A 400 -7.29 -2.40 -1.67
CA ARG A 400 -6.54 -3.51 -2.29
C ARG A 400 -5.40 -4.00 -1.41
N HIS A 401 -4.81 -3.15 -0.59
CA HIS A 401 -3.74 -3.53 0.34
C HIS A 401 -4.18 -4.59 1.35
N ALA A 402 -5.37 -4.42 1.94
CA ALA A 402 -5.93 -5.39 2.88
C ALA A 402 -6.36 -6.69 2.20
N LEU A 403 -6.92 -6.60 0.98
CA LEU A 403 -7.26 -7.79 0.17
C LEU A 403 -6.01 -8.59 -0.23
N ALA A 404 -4.93 -7.91 -0.63
CA ALA A 404 -3.66 -8.53 -0.94
C ALA A 404 -3.01 -9.18 0.30
N PHE A 405 -3.20 -8.58 1.48
CA PHE A 405 -2.81 -9.20 2.74
C PHE A 405 -3.59 -10.49 3.03
N GLU A 406 -4.92 -10.51 2.83
CA GLU A 406 -5.72 -11.73 3.01
C GLU A 406 -5.26 -12.86 2.08
N LEU A 407 -4.96 -12.54 0.82
CA LEU A 407 -4.36 -13.47 -0.14
C LEU A 407 -3.04 -14.05 0.39
N GLU A 408 -2.12 -13.19 0.82
CA GLU A 408 -0.81 -13.61 1.31
C GLU A 408 -0.93 -14.49 2.56
N ALA A 409 -1.82 -14.13 3.49
CA ALA A 409 -2.03 -14.91 4.71
C ALA A 409 -2.67 -16.28 4.45
N ARG A 410 -3.67 -16.37 3.57
CA ARG A 410 -4.34 -17.65 3.25
C ARG A 410 -3.48 -18.56 2.38
N SER A 411 -2.58 -17.99 1.59
CA SER A 411 -1.60 -18.74 0.78
C SER A 411 -0.31 -19.09 1.55
N ASN A 412 -0.20 -18.80 2.85
CA ASN A 412 1.03 -18.96 3.63
C ASN A 412 2.24 -18.26 2.97
N SER A 413 2.02 -17.04 2.47
CA SER A 413 2.98 -16.20 1.77
C SER A 413 3.47 -16.72 0.41
N THR A 414 2.83 -17.72 -0.20
CA THR A 414 3.24 -18.19 -1.54
C THR A 414 2.73 -17.25 -2.64
N LEU A 415 1.54 -16.66 -2.48
CA LEU A 415 0.92 -15.75 -3.42
C LEU A 415 0.94 -14.32 -2.87
N HIS A 416 1.21 -13.35 -3.73
CA HIS A 416 1.29 -11.94 -3.36
C HIS A 416 1.05 -11.05 -4.58
N VAL A 417 0.47 -9.89 -4.33
CA VAL A 417 0.33 -8.80 -5.30
C VAL A 417 0.90 -7.52 -4.68
N ALA A 418 1.93 -6.97 -5.31
CA ALA A 418 2.62 -5.77 -4.87
C ALA A 418 1.77 -4.54 -5.23
N THR A 419 0.75 -4.29 -4.41
CA THR A 419 -0.28 -3.25 -4.63
C THR A 419 0.24 -1.80 -4.69
N ARG A 420 1.54 -1.58 -4.40
CA ARG A 420 2.24 -0.29 -4.51
C ARG A 420 3.30 -0.25 -5.63
N ALA A 421 3.37 -1.28 -6.47
CA ALA A 421 4.22 -1.29 -7.66
C ALA A 421 3.51 -0.56 -8.83
N LEU A 422 4.21 -0.36 -9.95
CA LEU A 422 3.57 0.14 -11.18
C LEU A 422 2.46 -0.82 -11.64
N ALA A 423 1.39 -0.28 -12.23
CA ALA A 423 0.21 -1.05 -12.61
C ALA A 423 0.53 -2.17 -13.60
N CYS A 424 1.53 -1.98 -14.47
CA CYS A 424 2.01 -3.05 -15.37
C CYS A 424 2.52 -4.27 -14.60
N VAL A 425 3.29 -4.08 -13.51
CA VAL A 425 3.78 -5.15 -12.63
C VAL A 425 2.62 -5.80 -11.90
N GLN A 426 1.68 -5.00 -11.39
CA GLN A 426 0.49 -5.50 -10.70
C GLN A 426 -0.37 -6.38 -11.63
N HIS A 427 -0.64 -5.94 -12.86
CA HIS A 427 -1.38 -6.71 -13.86
C HIS A 427 -0.68 -8.03 -14.20
N GLN A 428 0.64 -8.03 -14.35
CA GLN A 428 1.39 -9.26 -14.58
C GLN A 428 1.28 -10.23 -13.40
N GLN A 429 1.36 -9.74 -12.16
CA GLN A 429 1.20 -10.55 -10.96
C GLN A 429 -0.21 -11.14 -10.85
N LEU A 430 -1.24 -10.35 -11.16
CA LEU A 430 -2.64 -10.82 -11.17
C LEU A 430 -2.88 -11.87 -12.27
N ALA A 431 -2.32 -11.66 -13.47
CA ALA A 431 -2.39 -12.66 -14.53
C ALA A 431 -1.72 -14.00 -14.15
N ARG A 432 -0.58 -13.95 -13.43
CA ARG A 432 0.08 -15.14 -12.89
C ARG A 432 -0.72 -15.79 -11.76
N LEU A 433 -1.37 -14.98 -10.91
CA LEU A 433 -2.23 -15.45 -9.82
C LEU A 433 -3.38 -16.31 -10.36
N ALA A 434 -4.07 -15.82 -11.40
CA ALA A 434 -5.18 -16.51 -12.05
C ALA A 434 -4.79 -17.90 -12.62
N GLN A 435 -3.51 -18.05 -12.97
CA GLN A 435 -2.95 -19.29 -13.54
C GLN A 435 -2.33 -20.21 -12.48
N HIS A 436 -2.21 -19.76 -11.22
CA HIS A 436 -1.54 -20.52 -10.18
C HIS A 436 -2.43 -21.69 -9.69
N PRO A 437 -1.92 -22.93 -9.68
CA PRO A 437 -2.74 -24.13 -9.41
C PRO A 437 -3.40 -24.11 -8.02
N ASP A 438 -2.70 -23.57 -7.02
CA ASP A 438 -3.20 -23.54 -5.64
C ASP A 438 -4.19 -22.40 -5.37
N PHE A 439 -4.32 -21.42 -6.27
CA PHE A 439 -5.12 -20.22 -6.02
C PHE A 439 -6.61 -20.54 -5.90
N ALA A 440 -7.14 -21.35 -6.83
CA ALA A 440 -8.55 -21.75 -6.83
C ALA A 440 -8.95 -22.60 -5.62
N GLY A 441 -7.98 -23.24 -4.94
CA GLY A 441 -8.21 -24.08 -3.77
C GLY A 441 -8.19 -23.34 -2.44
N LEU A 442 -7.91 -22.04 -2.42
CA LEU A 442 -7.90 -21.25 -1.19
C LEU A 442 -9.32 -21.09 -0.64
N ASP A 443 -9.51 -21.49 0.62
CA ASP A 443 -10.76 -21.25 1.35
C ASP A 443 -10.76 -19.79 1.84
N PHE A 444 -11.75 -19.01 1.42
CA PHE A 444 -12.00 -17.66 1.93
C PHE A 444 -13.21 -17.59 2.85
N GLN A 445 -14.00 -18.65 3.02
CA GLN A 445 -15.21 -18.62 3.83
C GLN A 445 -14.88 -18.81 5.31
N ARG A 446 -14.01 -19.78 5.62
CA ARG A 446 -13.66 -20.14 7.00
C ARG A 446 -12.53 -19.27 7.55
N GLY A 447 -12.42 -19.25 8.87
CA GLY A 447 -11.39 -18.49 9.58
C GLY A 447 -10.99 -19.12 10.91
N ARG A 448 -10.11 -18.42 11.62
CA ARG A 448 -9.52 -18.83 12.90
C ARG A 448 -10.38 -18.32 14.07
N PRO A 449 -10.57 -19.13 15.12
CA PRO A 449 -11.40 -18.73 16.24
C PRO A 449 -10.75 -17.66 17.10
N ALA A 450 -11.50 -16.63 17.49
CA ALA A 450 -11.11 -15.71 18.56
C ALA A 450 -11.45 -16.35 19.92
N ARG A 451 -10.54 -17.19 20.46
CA ARG A 451 -10.67 -17.73 21.82
C ARG A 451 -10.01 -16.84 22.84
#